data_AF-A0A5C0DS47-F1
#
_entry.id   AF-A0A5C0DS47-F1
#
_cell.length_a   1.000
_cell.length_b   1.000
_cell.length_c   1.000
_cell.angle_alpha   90.00
_cell.angle_beta   90.00
_cell.angle_gamma   90.00
#
_symmetry.space_group_name_H-M   'P 1'
#
loop_
_entity.id
_entity.type
_entity.pdbx_description
1 polymer ?
#
loop_
_entity_poly.entity_id
_entity_poly.type
_entity_poly.pdbx_seq_one_letter_code
_entity_poly.pdbx_strand_id
1 'polypeptide(L)' 'MTHGSLPEPERLKRGIKDNLVRLSVGIEHYLDLQADLENSLS' A
#
# COMPACT_ATOMS: atom_id res chain seq x y z
N MET A 1 10.59 -0.55 -2.00
CA MET A 1 9.61 -1.67 -2.08
C MET A 1 9.61 -2.27 -3.49
N THR A 2 8.83 -3.31 -3.80
CA THR A 2 8.91 -4.19 -5.01
C THR A 2 9.17 -3.52 -6.37
N HIS A 3 8.90 -2.22 -6.53
CA HIS A 3 9.12 -1.44 -7.75
C HIS A 3 10.30 -0.45 -7.65
N GLY A 4 11.14 -0.56 -6.62
CA GLY A 4 12.27 0.34 -6.36
C GLY A 4 13.40 0.25 -7.38
N SER A 5 13.47 -0.85 -8.15
CA SER A 5 14.40 -1.03 -9.26
C SER A 5 13.94 -0.34 -10.55
N LEU A 6 12.68 0.11 -10.65
CA LEU A 6 12.18 0.82 -11.83
C LEU A 6 12.60 2.30 -11.78
N PRO A 7 13.06 2.88 -12.91
CA PRO A 7 13.28 4.32 -13.03
C PRO A 7 12.02 5.12 -12.68
N GLU A 8 12.19 6.30 -12.10
CA GLU A 8 11.09 7.16 -11.67
C GLU A 8 10.07 7.47 -12.78
N PRO A 9 10.47 7.81 -14.03
CA PRO A 9 9.50 8.06 -15.10
C PRO A 9 8.61 6.85 -15.40
N GLU A 10 9.16 5.63 -15.27
CA GLU A 10 8.42 4.40 -15.52
C GLU A 10 7.47 4.06 -14.36
N ARG A 11 7.88 4.32 -13.11
CA ARG A 11 6.99 4.20 -11.94
C ARG A 11 5.79 5.13 -12.07
N LEU A 12 6.04 6.41 -12.38
CA LEU A 12 5.00 7.42 -12.53
C LEU A 12 4.03 7.10 -13.68
N LYS A 13 4.53 6.60 -14.82
CA LYS A 13 3.70 6.16 -15.95
C LYS A 13 2.73 5.04 -15.57
N ARG A 14 3.10 4.18 -14.62
CA ARG A 14 2.27 3.07 -14.09
C ARG A 14 1.39 3.50 -12.90
N GLY A 15 1.41 4.77 -12.50
CA GLY A 15 0.65 5.29 -11.36
C GLY A 15 1.28 4.97 -9.99
N ILE A 16 2.52 4.46 -9.96
CA ILE A 16 3.26 4.17 -8.73
C ILE A 16 3.87 5.48 -8.23
N LYS A 17 3.14 6.16 -7.36
CA LYS A 17 3.51 7.43 -6.71
C LYS A 17 4.10 7.17 -5.33
N ASP A 18 4.77 8.17 -4.76
CA ASP A 18 5.42 8.04 -3.46
C ASP A 18 4.42 7.82 -2.31
N ASN A 19 3.18 8.27 -2.47
CA ASN A 19 2.10 8.06 -1.51
C ASN A 19 1.31 6.76 -1.72
N LEU A 20 1.72 5.90 -2.67
CA LEU A 20 1.03 4.64 -2.92
C LEU A 20 1.43 3.59 -1.88
N VAL A 21 0.47 3.19 -1.03
CA VAL A 21 0.60 2.04 -0.13
C VAL A 21 -0.11 0.84 -0.73
N ARG A 22 0.56 -0.30 -0.80
CA ARG A 22 -0.02 -1.58 -1.27
C ARG A 22 -0.28 -2.49 -0.08
N LEU A 23 -1.55 -2.77 0.20
CA LEU A 23 -1.98 -3.70 1.24
C LEU A 23 -2.25 -5.09 0.64
N SER A 24 -1.80 -6.15 1.31
CA SER A 24 -2.16 -7.52 1.01
C SER A 24 -3.06 -8.01 2.14
N VAL A 25 -4.37 -8.08 1.89
CA VAL A 25 -5.36 -8.47 2.90
C VAL A 25 -5.32 -9.98 3.10
N GLY A 26 -5.18 -10.42 4.35
CA GLY A 26 -5.18 -11.84 4.72
C GLY A 26 -6.58 -12.39 4.92
N ILE A 27 -6.70 -13.40 5.79
CA ILE A 27 -7.97 -14.09 6.12
C ILE A 27 -8.43 -13.83 7.56
N GLU A 28 -7.89 -12.79 8.18
CA GLU A 28 -8.21 -12.37 9.54
C GLU A 28 -9.67 -11.88 9.65
N HIS A 29 -10.15 -11.69 10.88
CA HIS A 29 -11.47 -11.14 11.11
C HIS A 29 -11.52 -9.67 10.64
N TYR A 30 -12.53 -9.33 9.84
CA TYR A 30 -12.57 -8.01 9.16
C TYR A 30 -12.61 -6.82 10.14
N LEU A 31 -13.21 -6.98 11.33
CA LEU A 31 -13.22 -5.92 12.35
C LEU A 31 -11.84 -5.64 12.93
N ASP A 32 -10.97 -6.65 13.05
CA ASP A 32 -9.61 -6.47 13.55
C ASP A 32 -8.79 -5.71 12.52
N LEU A 33 -8.90 -6.09 11.24
CA LEU A 33 -8.25 -5.39 10.12
C LEU A 33 -8.71 -3.94 10.00
N GLN A 34 -10.01 -3.69 10.20
CA GLN A 34 -10.54 -2.33 10.19
C GLN A 34 -9.98 -1.50 11.33
N ALA A 35 -9.98 -2.03 12.56
CA ALA A 35 -9.45 -1.33 13.73
C ALA A 35 -7.94 -1.03 13.59
N ASP A 36 -7.17 -1.97 13.03
CA ASP A 36 -5.74 -1.78 12.77
C ASP A 36 -5.48 -0.64 11.77
N LEU A 37 -6.25 -0.59 10.68
CA LEU A 37 -6.15 0.48 9.68
C LEU A 37 -6.57 1.83 10.26
N GLU A 38 -7.66 1.87 11.04
CA GLU A 38 -8.13 3.09 11.70
C GLU A 38 -7.08 3.65 12.66
N ASN A 39 -6.49 2.81 13.51
CA ASN A 39 -5.45 3.22 14.47
C ASN A 39 -4.13 3.65 13.80
N SER A 40 -3.80 3.09 12.63
CA SER A 40 -2.53 3.36 11.95
C SER A 40 -2.58 4.57 11.01
N LEU A 41 -3.76 4.97 10.55
CA LEU A 41 -3.96 6.06 9.60
C LEU A 41 -4.53 7.34 10.23
N SER A 42 -4.99 7.27 11.49
CA SER A 42 -5.37 8.44 12.31
C SER A 42 -4.16 9.21 12.81
#